data_AF-A0A6M3X4V1-F1
#
_entry.id   AF-A0A6M3X4V1-F1
#
_cell.length_a   1.000
_cell.length_b   1.000
_cell.length_c   1.000
_cell.angle_alpha   90.00
_cell.angle_beta   90.00
_cell.angle_gamma   90.00
#
_symmetry.space_group_name_H-M   'P 1'
#
loop_
_entity.id
_entity.type
_entity.pdbx_description
1 polymer ?
#
loop_
_entity_poly.entity_id
_entity_poly.type
_entity_poly.pdbx_seq_one_letter_code
_entity_poly.pdbx_strand_id
1 'polypeptide(L)'
;MVKVKSLDKIKEKWAKVTPERAPYYEEGIKAPAKDWKEGAVAGQAAFEAAMRDPKVLALRKTNIEKAGTEKWQRKAMSVGPSRFREGVPAAEEDFGTGFAPYHATIAAVVLPEKGARGDPKNYARVKAIGDALHKKRMGS
;
A
#
# COMPACT_ATOMS: atom_id res chain seq x y z
N MET A 1 27.13 17.57 31.63
CA MET A 1 26.68 17.35 30.23
C MET A 1 27.06 15.93 29.83
N VAL A 2 26.16 15.13 29.26
CA VAL A 2 26.45 13.74 28.88
C VAL A 2 27.37 13.73 27.66
N LYS A 3 28.46 12.94 27.70
CA LYS A 3 29.37 12.77 26.56
C LYS A 3 28.72 11.83 25.53
N VAL A 4 28.30 12.37 24.40
CA VAL A 4 27.73 11.61 23.28
C VAL A 4 28.63 11.79 22.05
N LYS A 5 28.76 10.73 21.24
CA LYS A 5 29.48 10.79 19.96
C LYS A 5 28.82 11.82 19.03
N SER A 6 29.60 12.36 18.08
CA SER A 6 29.03 13.24 17.07
C SER A 6 27.96 12.55 16.24
N LEU A 7 26.98 13.32 15.77
CA LEU A 7 25.89 12.81 14.95
C LEU A 7 26.41 12.11 13.69
N ASP A 8 27.44 12.65 13.05
CA ASP A 8 28.03 12.04 11.85
C ASP A 8 28.68 10.70 12.15
N LYS A 9 29.38 10.55 13.28
CA LYS A 9 29.91 9.24 13.68
C LYS A 9 28.82 8.23 14.00
N ILE A 10 27.68 8.68 14.53
CA ILE A 10 26.51 7.82 14.74
C ILE A 10 25.91 7.40 13.39
N LYS A 11 25.71 8.34 12.46
CA LYS A 11 25.16 8.06 11.12
C LYS A 11 26.05 7.13 10.31
N GLU A 12 27.36 7.38 10.26
CA GLU A 12 28.35 6.53 9.58
C GLU A 12 28.31 5.10 10.12
N LYS A 13 28.37 4.94 11.44
CA LYS A 13 28.30 3.63 12.08
C LYS A 13 26.98 2.93 11.75
N TRP A 14 25.86 3.64 11.85
CA TRP A 14 24.54 3.07 11.57
C TRP A 14 24.43 2.60 10.11
N ALA A 15 24.85 3.43 9.15
CA ALA A 15 24.81 3.09 7.73
C ALA A 15 25.72 1.90 7.38
N LYS A 16 26.89 1.80 8.02
CA LYS A 16 27.84 0.70 7.81
C LYS A 16 27.35 -0.62 8.37
N VAL A 17 26.92 -0.64 9.64
CA VAL A 17 26.71 -1.90 10.38
C VAL A 17 25.26 -2.41 10.26
N THR A 18 24.27 -1.57 9.99
CA THR A 18 22.86 -2.03 9.93
C THR A 18 22.58 -3.01 8.80
N PRO A 19 23.13 -2.85 7.58
CA PRO A 19 22.94 -3.81 6.49
C PRO A 19 23.40 -5.23 6.84
N GLU A 20 24.44 -5.39 7.67
CA GLU A 20 24.94 -6.69 8.14
C GLU A 20 23.90 -7.48 8.97
N ARG A 21 22.81 -6.83 9.40
CA ARG A 21 21.72 -7.44 10.18
C ARG A 21 20.57 -7.98 9.32
N ALA A 22 20.69 -7.94 7.98
CA ALA A 22 19.69 -8.50 7.07
C ALA A 22 19.27 -9.94 7.41
N PRO A 23 20.18 -10.86 7.85
CA PRO A 23 19.77 -12.21 8.23
C PRO A 23 18.77 -12.26 9.40
N TYR A 24 18.93 -11.39 10.41
CA TYR A 24 17.98 -11.32 11.54
C TYR A 24 16.60 -10.79 11.10
N TYR A 25 16.60 -9.86 10.13
CA TYR A 25 15.35 -9.38 9.54
C TYR A 25 14.63 -10.51 8.79
N GLU A 26 15.35 -11.30 7.98
CA GLU A 26 14.78 -12.45 7.29
C GLU A 26 14.28 -13.54 8.24
N GLU A 27 15.04 -13.84 9.29
CA GLU A 27 14.63 -14.79 10.33
C GLU A 27 13.33 -14.35 11.01
N GLY A 28 13.23 -13.07 11.37
CA GLY A 28 12.02 -12.52 11.98
C GLY A 28 10.79 -12.54 11.07
N ILE A 29 10.97 -12.55 9.74
CA ILE A 29 9.88 -12.75 8.78
C ILE A 29 9.50 -14.22 8.68
N LYS A 30 10.48 -15.12 8.60
CA LYS A 30 10.26 -16.57 8.42
C LYS A 30 9.67 -17.22 9.68
N ALA A 31 10.07 -16.75 10.86
CA ALA A 31 9.66 -17.28 12.16
C ALA A 31 9.34 -16.13 13.13
N PRO A 32 8.22 -15.41 12.91
CA PRO A 32 7.88 -14.28 13.75
C PRO A 32 7.49 -14.75 15.16
N ALA A 33 7.94 -14.05 16.19
CA ALA A 33 7.60 -14.37 17.59
C ALA A 33 6.08 -14.24 17.90
N LYS A 34 5.37 -13.44 17.10
CA LYS A 34 3.91 -13.33 17.09
C LYS A 34 3.45 -13.24 15.64
N ASP A 35 2.37 -13.93 15.29
CA ASP A 35 1.79 -13.82 13.96
C ASP A 35 1.38 -12.36 13.67
N TRP A 36 1.75 -11.89 12.48
CA TRP A 36 1.51 -10.50 12.08
C TRP A 36 0.02 -10.22 11.94
N LYS A 37 -0.75 -11.12 11.33
CA LYS A 37 -2.18 -10.93 11.08
C LYS A 37 -2.95 -10.90 12.40
N GLU A 38 -2.69 -11.84 13.30
CA GLU A 38 -3.32 -11.89 14.63
C GLU A 38 -3.05 -10.60 15.42
N GLY A 39 -1.79 -10.16 15.46
CA GLY A 39 -1.43 -8.90 16.14
C GLY A 39 -2.09 -7.67 15.50
N ALA A 40 -2.12 -7.60 14.17
CA ALA A 40 -2.75 -6.49 13.45
C ALA A 40 -4.27 -6.43 13.70
N VAL A 41 -4.96 -7.57 13.64
CA VAL A 41 -6.40 -7.67 13.90
C VAL A 41 -6.72 -7.31 15.35
N ALA A 42 -5.96 -7.81 16.32
CA ALA A 42 -6.14 -7.46 17.73
C ALA A 42 -5.96 -5.96 17.99
N GLY A 43 -5.12 -5.29 17.19
CA GLY A 43 -4.86 -3.85 17.28
C GLY A 43 -5.91 -2.94 16.62
N GLN A 44 -6.93 -3.50 15.95
CA GLN A 44 -7.88 -2.73 15.13
C GLN A 44 -8.56 -1.59 15.91
N ALA A 45 -9.06 -1.86 17.12
CA ALA A 45 -9.74 -0.84 17.93
C ALA A 45 -8.80 0.32 18.31
N ALA A 46 -7.53 0.02 18.62
CA ALA A 46 -6.53 1.04 18.93
C ALA A 46 -6.19 1.89 17.71
N PHE A 47 -6.05 1.27 16.53
CA PHE A 47 -5.85 1.99 15.28
C PHE A 47 -7.00 2.96 15.00
N GLU A 48 -8.25 2.50 15.13
CA GLU A 48 -9.42 3.35 14.90
C GLU A 48 -9.53 4.53 15.87
N ALA A 49 -9.22 4.30 17.15
CA ALA A 49 -9.18 5.38 18.14
C ALA A 49 -8.14 6.45 17.75
N ALA A 50 -6.94 6.03 17.35
CA ALA A 50 -5.89 6.95 16.92
C ALA A 50 -6.26 7.73 15.65
N MET A 51 -6.94 7.11 14.68
CA MET A 51 -7.36 7.79 13.45
C MET A 51 -8.49 8.81 13.67
N ARG A 52 -9.18 8.76 14.82
CA ARG A 52 -10.18 9.76 15.23
C ARG A 52 -9.58 10.86 16.13
N ASP A 53 -8.37 10.69 16.64
CA ASP A 53 -7.73 11.66 17.52
C ASP A 53 -7.22 12.88 16.71
N PRO A 54 -7.74 14.10 16.95
CA PRO A 54 -7.31 15.29 16.23
C PRO A 54 -5.83 15.62 16.40
N LYS A 55 -5.20 15.25 17.53
CA LYS A 55 -3.76 15.45 17.75
C LYS A 55 -2.93 14.58 16.82
N VAL A 56 -3.34 13.32 16.61
CA VAL A 56 -2.67 12.39 15.68
C VAL A 56 -2.79 12.93 14.25
N LEU A 57 -3.97 13.42 13.88
CA LEU A 57 -4.21 14.02 12.56
C LEU A 57 -3.38 15.29 12.34
N ALA A 58 -3.26 16.15 13.35
CA ALA A 58 -2.43 17.35 13.29
C ALA A 58 -0.93 16.99 13.15
N LEU A 59 -0.44 16.03 13.94
CA LEU A 59 0.94 15.53 13.85
C LEU A 59 1.25 14.97 12.47
N ARG A 60 0.30 14.25 11.85
CA ARG A 60 0.44 13.75 10.48
C ARG A 60 0.70 14.90 9.50
N LYS A 61 -0.13 15.95 9.52
CA LYS A 61 0.05 17.13 8.64
C LYS A 61 1.43 17.75 8.85
N THR A 62 1.78 18.06 10.09
CA THR A 62 3.08 18.68 10.43
C THR A 62 4.27 17.84 9.94
N ASN A 63 4.20 16.51 10.05
CA ASN A 63 5.30 15.64 9.61
C ASN A 63 5.38 15.50 8.09
N ILE A 64 4.27 15.61 7.37
CA ILE A 64 4.26 15.67 5.89
C ILE A 64 4.92 16.98 5.43
N GLU A 65 4.56 18.11 6.03
CA GLU A 65 5.16 19.42 5.74
C GLU A 65 6.68 19.42 6.01
N LYS A 66 7.09 18.84 7.14
CA LYS A 66 8.52 18.65 7.47
C LYS A 66 9.26 17.73 6.49
N ALA A 67 8.58 16.72 5.95
CA ALA A 67 9.20 15.84 4.97
C ALA A 67 9.38 16.56 3.63
N GLY A 68 8.32 17.22 3.15
CA GLY A 68 8.30 17.94 1.89
C GLY A 68 8.46 17.03 0.66
N THR A 69 8.25 17.63 -0.53
CA THR A 69 8.32 16.93 -1.81
C THR A 69 9.73 16.40 -2.09
N GLU A 70 10.77 17.18 -1.81
CA GLU A 70 12.14 16.85 -2.18
C GLU A 70 12.65 15.58 -1.47
N LYS A 71 12.40 15.44 -0.16
CA LYS A 71 12.78 14.25 0.59
C LYS A 71 12.06 13.01 0.07
N TRP A 72 10.78 13.14 -0.28
CA TRP A 72 10.00 12.05 -0.87
C TRP A 72 10.58 11.66 -2.23
N GLN A 73 10.77 12.61 -3.16
CA GLN A 73 11.32 12.35 -4.49
C GLN A 73 12.68 11.66 -4.42
N ARG A 74 13.62 12.21 -3.65
CA ARG A 74 14.97 11.64 -3.52
C ARG A 74 14.94 10.18 -3.05
N LYS A 75 14.15 9.88 -2.00
CA LYS A 75 14.08 8.52 -1.45
C LYS A 75 13.28 7.56 -2.33
N ALA A 76 12.18 8.03 -2.92
CA ALA A 76 11.36 7.24 -3.82
C ALA A 76 12.16 6.86 -5.07
N MET A 77 12.96 7.77 -5.63
CA MET A 77 13.79 7.49 -6.81
C MET A 77 15.01 6.63 -6.52
N SER A 78 15.59 6.72 -5.33
CA SER A 78 16.76 5.90 -5.01
C SER A 78 16.44 4.41 -4.81
N VAL A 79 15.25 4.05 -4.34
CA VAL A 79 14.91 2.64 -4.00
C VAL A 79 13.64 2.13 -4.70
N GLY A 80 12.69 3.01 -4.99
CA GLY A 80 11.38 2.64 -5.53
C GLY A 80 11.43 1.90 -6.88
N PRO A 81 12.21 2.38 -7.89
CA PRO A 81 12.25 1.73 -9.20
C PRO A 81 12.71 0.26 -9.15
N SER A 82 13.70 -0.08 -8.32
CA SER A 82 14.14 -1.48 -8.19
C SER A 82 13.04 -2.34 -7.56
N ARG A 83 12.48 -1.88 -6.43
CA ARG A 83 11.39 -2.58 -5.73
C ARG A 83 10.17 -2.78 -6.62
N PHE A 84 9.84 -1.81 -7.47
CA PHE A 84 8.72 -1.93 -8.40
C PHE A 84 9.00 -3.00 -9.47
N ARG A 85 10.16 -2.95 -10.12
CA ARG A 85 10.53 -3.91 -11.17
C ARG A 85 10.60 -5.34 -10.65
N GLU A 86 11.12 -5.54 -9.45
CA GLU A 86 11.27 -6.86 -8.83
C GLU A 86 9.97 -7.34 -8.17
N GLY A 87 9.24 -6.43 -7.53
CA GLY A 87 8.05 -6.76 -6.74
C GLY A 87 6.80 -7.03 -7.58
N VAL A 88 6.66 -6.43 -8.76
CA VAL A 88 5.48 -6.67 -9.62
C VAL A 88 5.38 -8.13 -10.08
N PRO A 89 6.43 -8.75 -10.65
CA PRO A 89 6.39 -10.18 -10.97
C PRO A 89 6.19 -11.07 -9.75
N ALA A 90 6.78 -10.73 -8.61
CA ALA A 90 6.61 -11.49 -7.37
C ALA A 90 5.17 -11.48 -6.84
N ALA A 91 4.36 -10.50 -7.24
CA ALA A 91 2.96 -10.35 -6.84
C ALA A 91 1.96 -10.81 -7.91
N GLU A 92 2.40 -11.49 -8.97
CA GLU A 92 1.53 -11.92 -10.09
C GLU A 92 0.37 -12.80 -9.62
N GLU A 93 0.65 -13.80 -8.78
CA GLU A 93 -0.37 -14.71 -8.24
C GLU A 93 -1.36 -13.99 -7.32
N ASP A 94 -0.87 -13.09 -6.46
CA ASP A 94 -1.71 -12.26 -5.59
C ASP A 94 -2.66 -11.37 -6.41
N PHE A 95 -2.12 -10.74 -7.47
CA PHE A 95 -2.93 -9.94 -8.38
C PHE A 95 -3.98 -10.79 -9.09
N GLY A 96 -3.58 -11.94 -9.64
CA GLY A 96 -4.49 -12.87 -10.31
C GLY A 96 -5.63 -13.30 -9.39
N THR A 97 -5.29 -13.71 -8.18
CA THR A 97 -6.26 -14.15 -7.16
C THR A 97 -7.20 -13.02 -6.76
N GLY A 98 -6.66 -11.82 -6.50
CA GLY A 98 -7.47 -10.66 -6.11
C GLY A 98 -8.37 -10.15 -7.23
N PHE A 99 -7.94 -10.25 -8.49
CA PHE A 99 -8.68 -9.77 -9.65
C PHE A 99 -9.69 -10.78 -10.19
N ALA A 100 -9.47 -12.09 -10.01
CA ALA A 100 -10.32 -13.15 -10.56
C ALA A 100 -11.83 -12.95 -10.30
N PRO A 101 -12.29 -12.54 -9.11
CA PRO A 101 -13.72 -12.32 -8.87
C PRO A 101 -14.30 -11.16 -9.68
N TYR A 102 -13.51 -10.13 -9.96
CA TYR A 102 -13.91 -8.98 -10.77
C TYR A 102 -13.88 -9.32 -12.26
N HIS A 103 -12.87 -10.07 -12.70
CA HIS A 103 -12.83 -10.63 -14.04
C HIS A 103 -14.10 -11.45 -14.34
N ALA A 104 -14.45 -12.38 -13.46
CA ALA A 104 -15.67 -13.18 -13.60
C ALA A 104 -16.94 -12.31 -13.61
N THR A 105 -16.98 -11.27 -12.77
CA THR A 105 -18.10 -10.32 -12.72
C THR A 105 -18.27 -9.60 -14.06
N ILE A 106 -17.18 -9.06 -14.62
CA ILE A 106 -17.21 -8.36 -15.91
C ILE A 106 -17.62 -9.31 -17.04
N ALA A 107 -17.07 -10.54 -17.05
CA ALA A 107 -17.37 -11.53 -18.06
C ALA A 107 -18.86 -11.95 -18.09
N ALA A 108 -19.55 -11.87 -16.94
CA ALA A 108 -20.96 -12.18 -16.83
C ALA A 108 -21.90 -11.00 -17.19
N VAL A 109 -21.38 -9.78 -17.38
CA VAL A 109 -22.22 -8.62 -17.70
C VAL A 109 -22.79 -8.72 -19.11
N VAL A 110 -24.12 -8.78 -19.21
CA VAL A 110 -24.83 -8.60 -20.48
C VAL A 110 -24.93 -7.11 -20.78
N LEU A 111 -24.25 -6.67 -21.84
CA LEU A 111 -24.22 -5.25 -22.21
C LEU A 111 -25.44 -4.89 -23.09
N PRO A 112 -26.07 -3.73 -22.87
CA PRO A 112 -27.10 -3.19 -23.77
C PRO A 112 -26.60 -3.03 -25.21
N GLU A 113 -27.50 -3.02 -26.18
CA GLU A 113 -27.15 -2.83 -27.59
C GLU A 113 -26.26 -1.60 -27.80
N LYS A 114 -25.21 -1.77 -28.60
CA LYS A 114 -24.25 -0.69 -28.88
C LYS A 114 -24.82 0.26 -29.95
N GLY A 115 -24.70 1.56 -29.70
CA GLY A 115 -25.06 2.59 -30.67
C GLY A 115 -23.94 3.01 -31.61
N ALA A 116 -24.25 3.95 -32.50
CA ALA A 116 -23.24 4.61 -33.32
C ALA A 116 -22.16 5.26 -32.44
N ARG A 117 -20.98 5.53 -33.02
CA ARG A 117 -19.92 6.23 -32.29
C ARG A 117 -20.44 7.59 -31.80
N GLY A 118 -20.31 7.87 -30.50
CA GLY A 118 -20.79 9.11 -29.89
C GLY A 118 -22.26 9.10 -29.47
N ASP A 119 -23.01 8.03 -29.77
CA ASP A 119 -24.39 7.88 -29.32
C ASP A 119 -24.46 7.83 -27.78
N PRO A 120 -25.26 8.70 -27.12
CA PRO A 120 -25.43 8.69 -25.67
C PRO A 120 -25.83 7.33 -25.08
N LYS A 121 -26.53 6.46 -25.82
CA LYS A 121 -26.92 5.14 -25.30
C LYS A 121 -25.73 4.24 -24.97
N ASN A 122 -24.55 4.51 -25.54
CA ASN A 122 -23.32 3.78 -25.20
C ASN A 122 -22.89 3.96 -23.74
N TYR A 123 -23.26 5.05 -23.07
CA TYR A 123 -22.95 5.25 -21.66
C TYR A 123 -23.65 4.22 -20.75
N ALA A 124 -24.80 3.69 -21.17
CA ALA A 124 -25.50 2.64 -20.43
C ALA A 124 -24.66 1.34 -20.33
N ARG A 125 -23.78 1.08 -21.29
CA ARG A 125 -22.86 -0.07 -21.27
C ARG A 125 -21.77 0.10 -20.20
N VAL A 126 -21.21 1.30 -20.10
CA VAL A 126 -20.23 1.63 -19.05
C VAL A 126 -20.90 1.59 -17.68
N LYS A 127 -22.12 2.13 -17.57
CA LYS A 127 -22.91 2.08 -16.34
C LYS A 127 -23.15 0.65 -15.88
N ALA A 128 -23.54 -0.26 -16.79
CA ALA A 128 -23.77 -1.67 -16.45
C ALA A 128 -22.52 -2.36 -15.84
N ILE A 129 -21.33 -2.10 -16.42
CA ILE A 129 -20.07 -2.63 -15.88
C ILE A 129 -19.75 -2.00 -14.51
N GLY A 130 -19.91 -0.68 -14.39
CA GLY A 130 -19.66 0.06 -13.14
C GLY A 130 -20.57 -0.41 -12.01
N ASP A 131 -21.87 -0.56 -12.28
CA ASP A 131 -22.86 -1.07 -11.33
C ASP A 131 -22.49 -2.49 -10.87
N ALA A 132 -22.14 -3.39 -11.79
CA ALA A 132 -21.75 -4.77 -11.46
C ALA A 132 -20.48 -4.83 -10.60
N LEU A 133 -19.45 -4.07 -10.96
CA LEU A 133 -18.20 -4.00 -10.18
C LEU A 133 -18.39 -3.37 -8.81
N HIS A 134 -19.21 -2.32 -8.71
CA HIS A 134 -19.53 -1.69 -7.43
C HIS A 134 -20.28 -2.67 -6.53
N LYS A 135 -21.29 -3.34 -7.06
CA LYS A 135 -22.05 -4.38 -6.36
C LYS A 135 -21.13 -5.49 -5.83
N LYS A 136 -20.19 -5.98 -6.66
CA LYS A 136 -19.18 -6.97 -6.27
C LYS A 136 -18.28 -6.48 -5.13
N ARG A 137 -17.80 -5.24 -5.20
CA ARG A 137 -16.95 -4.63 -4.14
C ARG A 137 -17.68 -4.53 -2.80
N MET A 138 -18.98 -4.24 -2.82
CA MET A 138 -19.80 -4.13 -1.62
C MET A 138 -20.23 -5.48 -1.03
N GLY A 139 -19.90 -6.61 -1.68
CA GLY A 139 -20.19 -7.96 -1.20
C GLY A 139 -21.65 -8.38 -1.39
N SER A 140 -22.33 -7.83 -2.40
CA SER A 140 -23.76 -8.10 -2.71
C SER A 140 -23.97 -8.64 -4.12
#